data_AF-A0A2H0WI11-F1
#
_entry.id   AF-A0A2H0WI11-F1
#
_cell.length_a   1.000
_cell.length_b   1.000
_cell.length_c   1.000
_cell.angle_alpha   90.00
_cell.angle_beta   90.00
_cell.angle_gamma   90.00
#
_symmetry.space_group_name_H-M   'P 1'
#
loop_
_entity.id
_entity.type
_entity.pdbx_description
1 polymer ?
#
loop_
_entity_poly.entity_id
_entity_poly.type
_entity_poly.pdbx_seq_one_letter_code
_entity_poly.pdbx_strand_id
1 'polypeptide(L)'
;MQSRFLQREGEEREISALRFPEGGAMMTPEVSRFAQKIRSIDDEDYGDFMRKANAYLMELEHELGPLADDKIRRKMIEMQTYIQYFPNWQVDLTKKKIHEDAAVIDGWVNSHHHPLSTSPQIG
;
A
#
# COMPACT_ATOMS: atom_id res chain seq x y z
N MET A 1 36.63 20.52 19.30
CA MET A 1 36.08 19.34 18.58
C MET A 1 35.25 18.53 19.57
N GLN A 2 33.92 18.66 19.54
CA GLN A 2 33.02 17.74 20.24
C GLN A 2 31.77 17.48 19.39
N SER A 3 31.64 16.21 19.01
CA SER A 3 30.48 15.39 18.67
C SER A 3 29.19 16.03 18.15
N ARG A 4 28.97 15.89 16.83
CA ARG A 4 27.64 15.80 16.21
C ARG A 4 27.18 14.34 16.24
N PHE A 5 26.53 13.92 17.33
CA PHE A 5 25.98 12.55 17.45
C PHE A 5 24.61 12.52 18.16
N LEU A 6 23.76 13.53 17.92
CA LEU A 6 22.45 13.63 18.59
C LEU A 6 21.32 14.07 17.65
N GLN A 7 21.26 13.54 16.43
CA GLN A 7 20.15 13.84 15.50
C GLN A 7 19.61 12.64 14.71
N ARG A 8 19.91 11.39 15.09
CA ARG A 8 19.40 10.19 14.36
C ARG A 8 18.36 9.35 15.10
N GLU A 9 17.98 9.69 16.33
CA GLU A 9 17.00 8.88 17.08
C GLU A 9 15.54 9.40 17.00
N GLY A 10 15.32 10.50 16.28
CA GLY A 10 14.01 11.12 16.12
C GLY A 10 13.17 10.57 14.96
N GLU A 11 13.79 10.28 13.80
CA GLU A 11 13.06 9.88 12.58
C GLU A 11 12.69 8.39 12.55
N GLU A 12 13.46 7.50 13.18
CA GLU A 12 13.15 6.07 13.21
C GLU A 12 11.92 5.73 14.05
N ARG A 13 11.53 6.61 14.98
CA ARG A 13 10.33 6.41 15.81
C ARG A 13 9.03 6.82 15.12
N GLU A 14 9.10 7.64 14.07
CA GLU A 14 7.90 8.11 13.38
C GLU A 14 7.38 7.09 12.36
N ILE A 15 8.25 6.24 11.82
CA ILE A 15 7.84 5.14 10.93
C ILE A 15 7.18 4.00 11.72
N SER A 16 7.56 3.82 13.00
CA SER A 16 6.88 2.90 13.92
C SER A 16 5.50 3.39 14.38
N ALA A 17 5.12 4.62 14.04
CA ALA A 17 3.85 5.25 14.41
C ALA A 17 2.78 5.21 13.31
N LEU A 18 3.03 4.51 12.19
CA LEU A 18 1.95 4.00 11.34
C LEU A 18 1.24 2.88 12.10
N ARG A 19 0.49 3.27 13.13
CA ARG A 19 -0.44 2.40 13.85
C ARG A 19 -1.46 1.90 12.84
N PHE A 20 -1.24 0.68 12.37
CA PHE A 20 -2.31 -0.17 11.90
C PHE A 20 -3.36 -0.21 13.01
N PRO A 21 -4.66 -0.07 12.70
CA PRO A 21 -5.68 -0.20 13.72
C PRO A 21 -5.52 -1.56 14.39
N GLU A 22 -5.28 -1.58 15.70
CA GLU A 22 -5.24 -2.79 16.55
C GLU A 22 -6.65 -3.42 16.71
N GLY A 23 -7.46 -3.33 15.65
CA GLY A 23 -8.83 -3.80 15.57
C GLY A 23 -9.10 -4.43 14.21
N GLY A 24 -8.70 -5.69 14.05
CA GLY A 24 -9.59 -6.73 13.53
C GLY A 24 -10.06 -6.72 12.07
N ALA A 25 -9.51 -5.90 11.17
CA ALA A 25 -9.67 -6.13 9.73
C ALA A 25 -8.30 -6.53 9.17
N MET A 26 -8.10 -7.84 8.96
CA MET A 26 -6.92 -8.31 8.24
C MET A 26 -7.04 -7.85 6.79
N MET A 27 -6.00 -7.20 6.28
CA MET A 27 -5.87 -6.98 4.84
C MET A 27 -6.03 -8.32 4.11
N THR A 28 -6.55 -8.29 2.90
CA THR A 28 -6.58 -9.47 2.04
C THR A 28 -5.15 -9.98 1.84
N PRO A 29 -4.96 -11.30 1.69
CA PRO A 29 -3.63 -11.89 1.55
C PRO A 29 -2.81 -11.26 0.41
N GLU A 30 -3.47 -10.92 -0.70
CA GLU A 30 -2.89 -10.31 -1.90
C GLU A 30 -2.35 -8.91 -1.57
N VAL A 31 -3.18 -8.05 -0.96
CA VAL A 31 -2.79 -6.67 -0.62
C VAL A 31 -1.72 -6.66 0.48
N SER A 32 -1.83 -7.53 1.49
CA SER A 32 -0.82 -7.67 2.53
C SER A 32 0.54 -8.07 1.95
N ARG A 33 0.56 -9.02 1.01
CA ARG A 33 1.79 -9.47 0.35
C ARG A 33 2.41 -8.36 -0.49
N PHE A 34 1.60 -7.62 -1.23
CA PHE A 34 2.05 -6.45 -1.97
C PHE A 34 2.70 -5.40 -1.06
N ALA A 35 2.03 -5.04 0.04
CA ALA A 35 2.55 -4.08 1.00
C ALA A 35 3.91 -4.53 1.60
N GLN A 36 4.03 -5.81 1.97
CA GLN A 36 5.29 -6.35 2.47
C GLN A 36 6.41 -6.27 1.43
N LYS A 37 6.12 -6.62 0.17
CA LYS A 37 7.08 -6.52 -0.93
C LYS A 37 7.57 -5.08 -1.13
N ILE A 38 6.68 -4.10 -1.17
CA ILE A 38 7.04 -2.67 -1.28
C ILE A 38 7.96 -2.23 -0.14
N ARG A 39 7.62 -2.59 1.10
CA ARG A 39 8.44 -2.26 2.27
C ARG A 39 9.84 -2.87 2.21
N SER A 40 9.97 -4.07 1.64
CA SER A 40 11.24 -4.80 1.53
C SER A 40 12.18 -4.29 0.44
N ILE A 41 11.70 -3.39 -0.43
CA ILE A 41 12.56 -2.79 -1.45
C ILE A 41 13.60 -1.91 -0.77
N ASP A 42 14.86 -2.13 -1.11
CA ASP A 42 15.97 -1.28 -0.67
C ASP A 42 15.89 0.10 -1.33
N ASP A 43 16.16 1.14 -0.53
CA ASP A 43 16.00 2.56 -0.88
C ASP A 43 17.27 3.15 -1.52
N GLU A 44 18.40 2.42 -1.47
CA GLU A 44 19.70 2.88 -1.97
C GLU A 44 19.75 3.04 -3.50
N ASP A 45 18.85 2.39 -4.25
CA ASP A 45 18.73 2.57 -5.70
C ASP A 45 17.28 2.90 -6.12
N TYR A 46 17.06 4.19 -6.38
CA TYR A 46 15.78 4.77 -6.81
C TYR A 46 15.22 4.12 -8.09
N GLY A 47 16.10 3.81 -9.06
CA GLY A 47 15.69 3.17 -10.32
C GLY A 47 15.21 1.75 -10.08
N ASP A 48 15.91 1.04 -9.21
CA ASP A 48 15.57 -0.31 -8.81
C ASP A 48 14.28 -0.36 -7.99
N PHE A 49 14.02 0.67 -7.17
CA PHE A 49 12.75 0.83 -6.48
C PHE A 49 11.57 0.94 -7.45
N MET A 50 11.62 1.86 -8.41
CA MET A 50 10.50 2.05 -9.37
C MET A 50 10.21 0.78 -10.15
N ARG A 51 11.25 0.07 -10.61
CA ARG A 51 11.12 -1.17 -11.37
C ARG A 51 10.46 -2.27 -10.54
N LYS A 52 10.91 -2.49 -9.30
CA LYS A 52 10.36 -3.51 -8.39
C LYS A 52 8.95 -3.16 -7.96
N ALA A 53 8.69 -1.91 -7.58
CA ALA A 53 7.38 -1.45 -7.17
C ALA A 53 6.33 -1.62 -8.29
N ASN A 54 6.69 -1.28 -9.53
CA ASN A 54 5.82 -1.49 -10.68
C ASN A 54 5.57 -2.98 -10.95
N ALA A 55 6.59 -3.83 -10.84
CA ALA A 55 6.43 -5.28 -10.97
C ALA A 55 5.45 -5.85 -9.93
N TYR A 56 5.61 -5.46 -8.66
CA TYR A 56 4.71 -5.90 -7.59
C TYR A 56 3.28 -5.38 -7.76
N LEU A 57 3.10 -4.19 -8.33
CA LEU A 57 1.78 -3.67 -8.62
C LEU A 57 1.08 -4.46 -9.75
N MET A 58 1.81 -4.85 -10.80
CA MET A 58 1.26 -5.71 -11.85
C MET A 58 0.89 -7.09 -11.33
N GLU A 59 1.68 -7.64 -10.39
CA GLU A 59 1.33 -8.88 -9.70
C GLU A 59 0.03 -8.72 -8.90
N LEU A 60 -0.12 -7.62 -8.15
CA LEU A 60 -1.35 -7.33 -7.42
C LEU A 60 -2.56 -7.18 -8.35
N GLU A 61 -2.39 -6.51 -9.49
CA GLU A 61 -3.44 -6.38 -10.52
C GLU A 61 -3.86 -7.74 -11.08
N HIS A 62 -2.89 -8.63 -11.32
CA HIS A 62 -3.18 -9.98 -11.78
C HIS A 62 -3.94 -10.79 -10.72
N GLU A 63 -3.51 -10.72 -9.46
CA GLU A 63 -4.13 -11.42 -8.32
C GLU A 63 -5.55 -10.92 -8.04
N LEU A 64 -5.78 -9.60 -8.10
CA LEU A 64 -7.09 -8.99 -7.85
C LEU A 64 -7.97 -8.88 -9.09
N GLY A 65 -7.45 -9.12 -10.31
CA GLY A 65 -8.18 -8.97 -11.57
C GLY A 65 -9.58 -9.59 -11.61
N PRO A 66 -9.81 -10.80 -11.05
CA PRO A 66 -11.15 -11.40 -10.95
C PRO A 66 -12.11 -10.67 -10.01
N LEU A 67 -11.59 -9.93 -9.02
CA LEU A 67 -12.33 -9.25 -7.96
C LEU A 67 -12.42 -7.73 -8.17
N ALA A 68 -11.59 -7.19 -9.06
CA ALA A 68 -11.45 -5.75 -9.26
C ALA A 68 -12.65 -5.18 -10.01
N ASP A 69 -13.42 -4.33 -9.34
CA ASP A 69 -14.38 -3.45 -10.00
C ASP A 69 -13.67 -2.27 -10.70
N ASP A 70 -14.41 -1.44 -11.42
CA ASP A 70 -13.85 -0.28 -12.13
C ASP A 70 -13.14 0.70 -11.18
N LYS A 71 -13.54 0.74 -9.92
CA LYS A 71 -12.97 1.62 -8.91
C LYS A 71 -11.58 1.14 -8.48
N ILE A 72 -11.43 -0.16 -8.20
CA ILE A 72 -10.17 -0.82 -7.89
C ILE A 72 -9.22 -0.70 -9.09
N ARG A 73 -9.67 -1.01 -10.31
CA ARG A 73 -8.85 -0.90 -11.53
C ARG A 73 -8.34 0.52 -11.73
N ARG A 74 -9.20 1.53 -11.60
CA ARG A 74 -8.80 2.94 -11.72
C ARG A 74 -7.73 3.33 -10.72
N LYS A 75 -7.86 2.87 -9.47
CA LYS A 75 -6.89 3.14 -8.42
C LYS A 75 -5.55 2.47 -8.68
N MET A 76 -5.55 1.25 -9.20
CA MET A 76 -4.33 0.57 -9.64
C MET A 76 -3.64 1.34 -10.78
N ILE A 77 -4.39 1.86 -11.76
CA ILE A 77 -3.86 2.70 -12.83
C ILE A 77 -3.25 4.01 -12.26
N GLU A 78 -3.90 4.64 -11.28
CA GLU A 78 -3.36 5.83 -10.59
C GLU A 78 -2.04 5.51 -9.89
N MET A 79 -1.98 4.40 -9.16
CA MET A 79 -0.75 3.95 -8.48
C MET A 79 0.36 3.65 -9.49
N GLN A 80 0.04 2.98 -10.60
CA GLN A 80 1.00 2.66 -11.65
C GLN A 80 1.55 3.93 -12.31
N THR A 81 0.66 4.87 -12.62
CA THR A 81 1.02 6.17 -13.19
C THR A 81 1.94 6.94 -12.24
N TYR A 82 1.62 6.93 -10.95
CA TYR A 82 2.45 7.57 -9.92
C TYR A 82 3.84 6.94 -9.85
N ILE A 83 3.95 5.61 -9.81
CA ILE A 83 5.24 4.89 -9.73
C ILE A 83 6.09 5.13 -10.98
N GLN A 84 5.49 5.12 -12.17
CA GLN A 84 6.25 5.17 -13.43
C GLN A 84 6.63 6.59 -13.87
N TYR A 85 5.76 7.58 -13.63
CA TYR A 85 5.90 8.90 -14.24
C TYR A 85 6.04 10.05 -13.25
N PHE A 86 5.50 9.90 -12.05
CA PHE A 86 5.50 10.97 -11.04
C PHE A 86 5.98 10.53 -9.65
N PRO A 87 6.98 9.64 -9.52
CA PRO A 87 7.42 9.20 -8.20
C PRO A 87 8.13 10.36 -7.48
N ASN A 88 8.01 10.40 -6.16
CA ASN A 88 8.74 11.36 -5.36
C ASN A 88 10.20 10.91 -5.25
N TRP A 89 11.15 11.81 -5.50
CA TRP A 89 12.60 11.57 -5.35
C TRP A 89 12.98 11.00 -3.97
N GLN A 90 12.15 11.24 -2.95
CA GLN A 90 12.25 10.58 -1.66
C GLN A 90 11.45 9.27 -1.69
N VAL A 91 12.16 8.13 -1.70
CA VAL A 91 11.56 6.79 -1.79
C VAL A 91 10.56 6.53 -0.66
N ASP A 92 10.86 6.99 0.56
CA ASP A 92 9.96 6.84 1.71
C ASP A 92 8.58 7.47 1.50
N LEU A 93 8.54 8.64 0.87
CA LEU A 93 7.26 9.31 0.55
C LEU A 93 6.48 8.53 -0.50
N THR A 94 7.19 7.96 -1.48
CA THR A 94 6.60 7.11 -2.51
C THR A 94 6.05 5.82 -1.90
N LYS A 95 6.81 5.15 -1.02
CA LYS A 95 6.37 3.97 -0.26
C LYS A 95 5.14 4.29 0.58
N LYS A 96 5.16 5.39 1.34
CA LYS A 96 4.05 5.81 2.20
C LYS A 96 2.76 5.96 1.39
N LYS A 97 2.81 6.68 0.27
CA LYS A 97 1.65 6.87 -0.60
C LYS A 97 1.14 5.53 -1.17
N ILE A 98 2.05 4.67 -1.64
CA ILE A 98 1.67 3.35 -2.17
C ILE A 98 0.98 2.50 -1.09
N HIS A 99 1.45 2.56 0.15
CA HIS A 99 0.82 1.87 1.28
C HIS A 99 -0.57 2.41 1.61
N GLU A 100 -0.75 3.74 1.62
CA GLU A 100 -2.05 4.38 1.80
C GLU A 100 -3.03 3.96 0.69
N ASP A 101 -2.57 3.96 -0.56
CA ASP A 101 -3.38 3.54 -1.70
C ASP A 101 -3.74 2.05 -1.65
N ALA A 102 -2.81 1.19 -1.19
CA ALA A 102 -3.05 -0.23 -0.97
C ALA A 102 -4.11 -0.47 0.11
N ALA A 103 -4.07 0.27 1.22
CA ALA A 103 -5.09 0.17 2.27
C ALA A 103 -6.49 0.59 1.78
N VAL A 104 -6.56 1.55 0.86
CA VAL A 104 -7.81 1.95 0.21
C VAL A 104 -8.35 0.82 -0.67
N ILE A 105 -7.50 0.19 -1.49
CA ILE A 105 -7.90 -0.97 -2.32
C ILE A 105 -8.40 -2.11 -1.43
N ASP A 106 -7.68 -2.42 -0.36
CA ASP A 106 -8.08 -3.45 0.59
C ASP A 106 -9.49 -3.23 1.17
N GLY A 107 -9.77 -2.01 1.62
CA GLY A 107 -11.08 -1.64 2.13
C GLY A 107 -12.18 -1.83 1.09
N TRP A 108 -11.90 -1.57 -0.19
CA TRP A 108 -12.87 -1.81 -1.25
C TRP A 108 -13.04 -3.29 -1.55
N VAL A 109 -11.96 -4.06 -1.67
CA VAL A 109 -12.04 -5.52 -1.89
C VAL A 109 -12.86 -6.18 -0.78
N ASN A 110 -12.58 -5.88 0.48
CA ASN A 110 -13.32 -6.41 1.62
C ASN A 110 -14.80 -5.98 1.65
N SER A 111 -15.11 -4.76 1.18
CA SER A 111 -16.49 -4.30 1.05
C SER A 111 -17.29 -5.07 -0.02
N HIS A 112 -16.63 -5.62 -1.04
CA HIS A 112 -17.25 -6.48 -2.06
C HIS A 112 -17.42 -7.94 -1.61
N HIS A 113 -16.68 -8.38 -0.58
CA HIS A 113 -16.77 -9.73 -0.01
C HIS A 113 -17.73 -9.84 1.18
N HIS A 114 -18.28 -8.73 1.67
CA HIS A 114 -19.41 -8.74 2.60
C HIS A 114 -20.72 -8.70 1.78
N PRO A 115 -21.41 -9.83 1.54
CA PRO A 115 -22.82 -9.74 1.20
C PRO A 115 -23.50 -9.04 2.38
N LEU A 116 -24.16 -7.93 2.11
CA LEU A 116 -25.07 -7.30 3.05
C LEU A 116 -25.90 -8.41 3.72
N SER A 117 -25.73 -8.57 5.03
CA SER A 117 -26.58 -9.45 5.81
C SER A 117 -28.04 -9.11 5.53
N THR A 118 -28.80 -10.12 5.10
CA THR A 118 -30.24 -10.32 5.34
C THR A 118 -30.73 -9.58 6.59
N SER A 119 -31.84 -8.85 6.68
CA SER A 119 -33.07 -8.67 5.89
C SER A 119 -33.76 -7.35 6.38
N PRO A 120 -35.00 -7.06 5.99
CA PRO A 120 -36.07 -7.38 6.94
C PRO A 120 -37.17 -8.22 6.29
N GLN A 121 -37.67 -9.18 7.06
CA GLN A 121 -38.95 -9.82 6.79
C GLN A 121 -40.01 -8.72 6.69
N ILE A 122 -40.73 -8.67 5.57
CA ILE A 122 -41.94 -7.86 5.45
C ILE A 122 -43.07 -8.81 5.10
N GLY A 123 -43.90 -9.05 6.12
CA GLY A 123 -45.34 -9.33 6.05
C GLY A 123 -45.78 -10.60 5.34
#